data_AF-A0A932GAD7-F1
#
_entry.id   AF-A0A932GAD7-F1
#
_cell.length_a   1.000
_cell.length_b   1.000
_cell.length_c   1.000
_cell.angle_alpha   90.00
_cell.angle_beta   90.00
_cell.angle_gamma   90.00
#
_symmetry.space_group_name_H-M   'P 1'
#
loop_
_entity.id
_entity.type
_entity.pdbx_description
1 polymer ?
#
loop_
_entity_poly.entity_id
_entity_poly.type
_entity_poly.pdbx_seq_one_letter_code
_entity_poly.pdbx_strand_id
1 'polypeptide(L)'
;MNRRYQTVPTRFEAETRFDVEPVLAPVRRVPAAELDQFKNRLLQELQGPAESPRLMTVFRRAANEAAALVWLTPYPLLLLPVLLEEKVQSARRQFERQGQIRRRSLAMLEIAA
;
A
#
# COMPACT_ATOMS: atom_id res chain seq x y z
N MET A 1 -45.86 -17.96 17.78
CA MET A 1 -44.78 -18.49 18.64
C MET A 1 -44.33 -19.83 18.08
N ASN A 2 -43.07 -19.95 17.66
CA ASN A 2 -42.56 -21.11 16.93
C ASN A 2 -41.95 -22.16 17.90
N ARG A 3 -42.37 -23.42 17.78
CA ARG A 3 -42.28 -24.50 18.80
C ARG A 3 -40.95 -25.29 18.81
N ARG A 4 -39.85 -24.74 18.27
CA ARG A 4 -38.57 -25.48 18.11
C ARG A 4 -37.36 -24.69 18.63
N TYR A 5 -37.37 -24.29 19.91
CA TYR A 5 -36.14 -23.90 20.58
C TYR A 5 -35.47 -25.16 21.13
N GLN A 6 -34.42 -25.63 20.45
CA GLN A 6 -33.51 -26.63 20.99
C GLN A 6 -32.41 -25.91 21.75
N THR A 7 -32.37 -26.11 23.06
CA THR A 7 -31.30 -25.59 23.92
C THR A 7 -30.05 -26.43 23.69
N VAL A 8 -29.07 -25.88 22.98
CA VAL A 8 -27.78 -26.54 22.76
C VAL A 8 -26.96 -26.42 24.06
N PRO A 9 -26.46 -27.52 24.62
CA PRO A 9 -25.61 -27.46 25.80
C PRO A 9 -24.25 -26.87 25.42
N THR A 10 -24.04 -25.59 25.77
CA THR A 10 -22.75 -24.92 25.58
C THR A 10 -21.82 -25.31 26.72
N ARG A 11 -20.77 -26.08 26.44
CA ARG A 11 -19.67 -26.33 27.38
C ARG A 11 -18.52 -25.40 27.03
N PHE A 12 -18.15 -24.54 27.97
CA PHE A 12 -16.93 -23.76 27.85
C PHE A 12 -15.77 -24.62 28.34
N GLU A 13 -14.89 -25.00 27.42
CA GLU A 13 -13.61 -25.64 27.74
C GLU A 13 -12.65 -24.63 28.35
N ALA A 14 -11.58 -25.11 28.99
CA ALA A 14 -10.57 -24.24 29.60
C ALA A 14 -9.96 -23.29 28.55
N GLU A 15 -9.72 -22.05 28.96
CA GLU A 15 -9.10 -21.02 28.14
C GLU A 15 -7.74 -21.51 27.60
N THR A 16 -7.63 -21.69 26.28
CA THR A 16 -6.33 -21.89 25.63
C THR A 16 -5.58 -20.56 25.68
N ARG A 17 -4.68 -20.40 26.66
CA ARG A 17 -3.76 -19.26 26.70
C ARG A 17 -2.56 -19.56 25.82
N PHE A 18 -2.35 -18.73 24.82
CA PHE A 18 -1.13 -18.74 24.02
C PHE A 18 -0.12 -17.81 24.72
N ASP A 19 0.96 -18.37 25.23
CA ASP A 19 2.14 -17.57 25.58
C ASP A 19 2.82 -17.17 24.28
N VAL A 20 2.57 -15.93 23.86
CA VAL A 20 3.27 -15.30 22.73
C VAL A 20 4.34 -14.42 23.34
N GLU A 21 5.61 -14.82 23.26
CA GLU A 21 6.70 -13.90 23.54
C GLU A 21 6.59 -12.73 22.54
N PRO A 22 6.45 -11.48 23.03
CA PRO A 22 6.41 -10.34 22.14
C PRO A 22 7.79 -10.19 21.51
N VAL A 23 7.87 -10.44 20.20
CA VAL A 23 9.06 -10.04 19.43
C VAL A 23 9.14 -8.52 19.55
N LEU A 24 10.19 -8.02 20.21
CA LEU A 24 10.42 -6.60 20.36
C LEU A 24 10.47 -5.96 18.97
N ALA A 25 9.46 -5.15 18.66
CA ALA A 25 9.49 -4.34 17.45
C ALA A 25 10.74 -3.43 17.50
N PRO A 26 11.43 -3.19 16.38
CA PRO A 26 12.53 -2.24 16.34
C PRO A 26 12.07 -0.92 16.94
N VAL A 27 12.80 -0.41 17.94
CA VAL A 27 12.54 0.91 18.50
C VAL A 27 12.80 1.93 17.41
N ARG A 28 11.73 2.53 16.90
CA ARG A 28 11.80 3.53 15.85
C ARG A 28 12.30 4.82 16.45
N ARG A 29 13.39 5.35 15.89
CA ARG A 29 13.95 6.64 16.32
C ARG A 29 13.29 7.84 15.65
N VAL A 30 12.33 7.62 14.75
CA VAL A 30 11.77 8.64 13.86
C VAL A 30 10.26 8.80 14.09
N PRO A 31 9.76 10.03 14.34
CA PRO A 31 8.33 10.32 14.38
C PRO A 31 7.66 10.10 13.01
N ALA A 32 6.41 9.64 12.99
CA ALA A 32 5.66 9.42 11.73
C ALA A 32 5.58 10.69 10.85
N ALA A 33 5.47 11.85 11.47
CA ALA A 33 5.41 13.14 10.78
C ALA A 33 6.69 13.45 9.99
N GLU A 34 7.86 13.07 10.50
CA GLU A 34 9.15 13.29 9.82
C GLU A 34 9.25 12.43 8.56
N LEU A 35 8.79 11.18 8.63
CA LEU A 35 8.72 10.30 7.47
C LEU A 35 7.79 10.86 6.38
N ASP A 36 6.62 11.36 6.77
CA ASP A 36 5.66 11.94 5.82
C ASP A 36 6.19 13.22 5.16
N GLN A 37 6.87 14.09 5.91
CA GLN A 37 7.54 15.27 5.35
C GLN A 37 8.63 14.87 4.36
N PHE A 38 9.45 13.88 4.71
CA PHE A 38 10.53 13.42 3.84
C PHE A 38 9.99 12.79 2.54
N LYS A 39 8.96 11.95 2.65
CA LYS A 39 8.21 11.41 1.49
C LYS A 39 7.71 12.51 0.56
N ASN A 40 7.10 13.55 1.11
CA ASN A 40 6.55 14.64 0.30
C ASN A 40 7.65 15.43 -0.42
N ARG A 41 8.79 15.65 0.22
CA ARG A 41 9.96 16.30 -0.41
C ARG A 41 10.50 15.46 -1.56
N LEU A 42 10.76 14.18 -1.33
CA LEU A 42 11.25 13.27 -2.38
C LEU A 42 10.27 13.18 -3.56
N LEU A 43 8.97 13.16 -3.28
CA LEU A 43 7.96 13.14 -4.34
C LEU A 43 7.97 14.42 -5.19
N GLN A 44 8.29 15.58 -4.60
CA GLN A 44 8.48 16.82 -5.36
C GLN A 44 9.74 16.78 -6.22
N GLU A 45 10.83 16.18 -5.73
CA GLU A 45 12.07 16.02 -6.51
C GLU A 45 11.87 15.08 -7.71
N LEU A 46 11.02 14.07 -7.58
CA LEU A 46 10.68 13.14 -8.65
C LEU A 46 9.68 13.72 -9.68
N GLN A 47 9.12 14.91 -9.44
CA GLN A 47 8.21 15.55 -10.39
C GLN A 47 8.98 16.12 -11.59
N GLY A 48 8.85 15.47 -12.74
CA GLY A 48 9.27 16.06 -14.01
C GLY A 48 8.36 17.24 -14.43
N PRO A 49 8.86 18.20 -15.21
CA PRO A 49 8.12 19.42 -15.60
C PRO A 49 6.89 19.19 -16.51
N ALA A 50 6.61 17.96 -16.93
CA ALA A 50 5.53 17.64 -17.89
C ALA A 50 4.67 16.43 -17.48
N GLU A 51 4.61 16.09 -16.19
CA GLU A 51 3.84 14.93 -15.76
C GLU A 51 2.33 15.18 -15.68
N SER A 52 1.56 14.29 -16.30
CA SER A 52 0.10 14.40 -16.28
C SER A 52 -0.46 14.29 -14.85
N PRO A 53 -1.57 14.98 -14.53
CA PRO A 53 -2.22 14.87 -13.21
C PRO A 53 -2.58 13.43 -12.83
N ARG A 54 -2.94 12.59 -13.81
CA ARG A 54 -3.24 11.17 -13.58
C ARG A 54 -1.99 10.40 -13.14
N LEU A 55 -0.85 10.63 -13.80
CA LEU A 55 0.41 10.00 -13.41
C LEU A 55 0.83 10.43 -11.99
N MET A 56 0.62 11.70 -11.65
CA MET A 56 0.85 12.21 -10.30
C MET A 56 0.01 11.52 -9.21
N THR A 57 -1.26 11.19 -9.49
CA THR A 57 -2.06 10.41 -8.53
C THR A 57 -1.49 9.02 -8.30
N VAL A 58 -0.95 8.39 -9.35
CA VAL A 58 -0.31 7.08 -9.27
C VAL A 58 0.98 7.16 -8.46
N PHE A 59 1.78 8.21 -8.63
CA PHE A 59 3.02 8.38 -7.87
C PHE A 59 2.77 8.65 -6.39
N ARG A 60 1.74 9.45 -6.06
CA ARG A 60 1.31 9.64 -4.67
C ARG A 60 0.93 8.32 -4.00
N ARG A 61 0.21 7.44 -4.71
CA ARG A 61 -0.11 6.10 -4.20
C ARG A 61 1.15 5.27 -3.99
N ALA A 62 2.05 5.23 -4.97
CA ALA A 62 3.33 4.52 -4.87
C ALA A 62 4.18 5.01 -3.69
N ALA A 63 4.19 6.33 -3.44
CA ALA A 63 4.89 6.93 -2.31
C ALA A 63 4.31 6.53 -0.96
N ASN A 64 2.98 6.46 -0.84
CA ASN A 64 2.33 5.99 0.37
C ASN A 64 2.59 4.50 0.61
N GLU A 65 2.62 3.68 -0.44
CA GLU A 65 3.00 2.27 -0.34
C GLU A 65 4.45 2.10 0.12
N ALA A 66 5.39 2.88 -0.44
CA ALA A 66 6.78 2.87 -0.01
C ALA A 66 6.92 3.27 1.46
N ALA A 67 6.26 4.36 1.88
CA ALA A 67 6.25 4.83 3.26
C ALA A 67 5.70 3.77 4.24
N ALA A 68 4.60 3.11 3.87
CA ALA A 68 4.01 2.04 4.69
C ALA A 68 4.97 0.85 4.87
N LEU A 69 5.72 0.49 3.83
CA LEU A 69 6.70 -0.60 3.90
C LEU A 69 7.92 -0.23 4.75
N VAL A 70 8.54 0.93 4.50
CA VAL A 70 9.73 1.33 5.26
C VAL A 70 9.42 1.62 6.72
N TRP A 71 8.19 2.02 7.05
CA TRP A 71 7.74 2.24 8.43
C TRP A 71 7.95 1.00 9.30
N LEU A 72 7.93 -0.20 8.72
CA LEU A 72 8.16 -1.47 9.43
C LEU A 72 9.64 -1.79 9.67
N THR A 73 10.56 -0.95 9.20
CA THR A 73 12.00 -1.19 9.27
C THR A 73 12.65 -0.37 10.39
N PRO A 74 13.86 -0.74 10.86
CA PRO A 74 14.57 0.03 11.89
C PRO A 74 14.99 1.44 11.45
N TYR A 75 15.23 1.66 10.15
CA TYR A 75 15.77 2.92 9.60
C TYR A 75 14.93 3.43 8.41
N PRO A 76 13.68 3.85 8.65
CA PRO A 76 12.73 4.18 7.57
C PRO A 76 13.19 5.31 6.66
N LEU A 77 13.82 6.35 7.22
CA LEU A 77 14.33 7.49 6.44
C LEU A 77 15.49 7.10 5.52
N LEU A 78 16.29 6.09 5.89
CA LEU A 78 17.41 5.66 5.05
C LEU A 78 16.92 4.85 3.85
N LEU A 79 15.88 4.04 4.04
CA LEU A 79 15.36 3.14 3.01
C LEU A 79 14.34 3.82 2.08
N LEU A 80 13.65 4.86 2.56
CA LEU A 80 12.57 5.50 1.81
C LEU A 80 12.98 5.98 0.40
N PRO A 81 14.14 6.65 0.19
CA PRO A 81 14.48 7.20 -1.12
C PRO A 81 14.55 6.12 -2.20
N VAL A 82 15.29 5.05 -1.91
CA VAL A 82 15.49 3.94 -2.85
C VAL A 82 14.16 3.23 -3.11
N LEU A 83 13.40 2.90 -2.06
CA LEU A 83 12.13 2.20 -2.24
C LEU A 83 11.09 3.05 -2.98
N LEU A 84 11.09 4.37 -2.73
CA LEU A 84 10.21 5.29 -3.43
C LEU A 84 10.52 5.31 -4.93
N GLU A 85 11.80 5.43 -5.32
CA GLU A 85 12.23 5.40 -6.72
C GLU A 85 11.77 4.11 -7.41
N GLU A 86 12.02 2.95 -6.79
CA GLU A 86 11.60 1.65 -7.32
C GLU A 86 10.08 1.56 -7.50
N LYS A 87 9.32 2.01 -6.50
CA LYS A 87 7.86 2.00 -6.53
C LYS A 87 7.30 2.94 -7.59
N VAL A 88 7.86 4.15 -7.71
CA VAL A 88 7.46 5.14 -8.72
C VAL A 88 7.76 4.63 -10.13
N GLN A 89 8.94 4.05 -10.38
CA GLN A 89 9.27 3.46 -11.67
C GLN A 89 8.34 2.29 -12.03
N SER A 90 8.05 1.41 -11.08
CA SER A 90 7.09 0.32 -11.28
C SER A 90 5.69 0.84 -11.61
N ALA A 91 5.23 1.85 -10.87
CA ALA A 91 3.92 2.46 -11.05
C ALA A 91 3.79 3.18 -12.40
N ARG A 92 4.87 3.84 -12.88
CA ARG A 92 4.94 4.42 -14.24
C ARG A 92 4.75 3.35 -15.31
N ARG A 93 5.54 2.26 -15.26
CA ARG A 93 5.44 1.14 -16.21
C ARG A 93 4.04 0.54 -16.21
N GLN A 94 3.44 0.37 -15.04
CA GLN A 94 2.09 -0.14 -14.92
C GLN A 94 1.06 0.83 -15.53
N PHE A 95 1.17 2.13 -15.26
CA PHE A 95 0.28 3.14 -15.83
C PHE A 95 0.31 3.15 -17.37
N GLU A 96 1.51 3.10 -17.95
CA GLU A 96 1.71 3.04 -19.41
C GLU A 96 1.08 1.77 -20.00
N ARG A 97 1.33 0.61 -19.37
CA ARG A 97 0.75 -0.68 -19.79
C ARG A 97 -0.78 -0.65 -19.72
N GLN A 98 -1.36 -0.10 -18.65
CA GLN A 98 -2.81 0.03 -18.54
C GLN A 98 -3.39 0.96 -19.62
N GLY A 99 -2.68 2.03 -19.98
CA GLY A 99 -3.03 2.89 -21.11
C GLY A 99 -3.06 2.14 -22.44
N GLN A 100 -2.05 1.30 -22.70
CA GLN A 100 -2.00 0.46 -23.91
C GLN A 100 -3.13 -0.56 -23.94
N ILE A 101 -3.38 -1.26 -22.84
CA ILE A 101 -4.48 -2.24 -22.71
C ILE A 101 -5.82 -1.57 -22.98
N ARG A 102 -6.06 -0.38 -22.39
CA ARG A 102 -7.28 0.38 -22.60
C ARG A 102 -7.48 0.74 -24.08
N ARG A 103 -6.47 1.28 -24.75
CA ARG A 103 -6.54 1.62 -26.17
C ARG A 103 -6.86 0.39 -27.04
N ARG A 104 -6.15 -0.72 -26.79
CA ARG A 104 -6.37 -1.97 -27.52
C ARG A 104 -7.78 -2.53 -27.30
N SER A 105 -8.30 -2.45 -26.07
CA SER A 105 -9.64 -2.91 -25.73
C SER A 105 -10.73 -2.08 -26.41
N LEU A 106 -10.55 -0.75 -26.47
CA LEU A 106 -11.48 0.13 -27.18
C LEU A 106 -11.50 -0.15 -28.68
N ALA A 107 -10.35 -0.30 -29.32
CA ALA A 107 -10.28 -0.65 -30.74
C ALA A 107 -10.97 -1.98 -31.06
N MET A 108 -10.89 -2.98 -30.17
CA MET A 108 -11.60 -4.25 -30.33
C MET A 108 -13.12 -4.09 -30.24
N LEU A 109 -13.60 -3.24 -29.32
CA LEU A 109 -15.03 -2.95 -29.20
C LEU A 109 -15.58 -2.21 -30.43
N GLU A 110 -14.78 -1.29 -31.00
CA GLU A 110 -15.14 -0.57 -32.23
C GLU A 110 -15.23 -1.50 -33.45
N ILE A 111 -14.39 -2.54 -33.54
CA ILE A 111 -14.44 -3.54 -34.62
C ILE A 111 -15.62 -4.51 -34.46
N ALA A 112 -16.07 -4.74 -33.22
CA ALA A 112 -17.15 -5.68 -32.91
C ALA A 112 -18.55 -5.04 -32.93
N ALA A 113 -18.66 -3.73 -33.13
CA ALA A 113 -19.90 -2.96 -33.24
C ALA A 113 -20.30 -2.78 -34.71
#